data_AF-A0A8H0HQF9-F1
#
_entry.id   AF-A0A8H0HQF9-F1
#
_cell.length_a   1.000
_cell.length_b   1.000
_cell.length_c   1.000
_cell.angle_alpha   90.00
_cell.angle_beta   90.00
_cell.angle_gamma   90.00
#
_symmetry.space_group_name_H-M   'P 1'
#
loop_
_entity.id
_entity.type
_entity.pdbx_description
1 polymer ?
#
loop_
_entity_poly.entity_id
_entity_poly.type
_entity_poly.pdbx_seq_one_letter_code
_entity_poly.pdbx_strand_id
1 'polypeptide(L)'
;DKAIITLAMYTGLRGCDISALTLDSFDWEHDLIKITQAKTGQPLTLPLRAVVGNAVFDYLLKERPRSPEPYVFLTVQVPYRRLHTSNLDAICSKVMCKAGIRQGENERKSLHLFRHNVATALLQGGVQQPVISATLGHASPDSLDRYLSAEFKRLKECSLSIEYFPVGKGVFDV
;
A
#
# COMPACT_ATOMS: atom_id res chain seq x y z
N ASP A 1 3.12 -13.69 -7.51
CA ASP A 1 3.19 -12.23 -7.75
C ASP A 1 1.84 -11.51 -7.60
N LYS A 2 0.77 -11.93 -8.31
CA LYS A 2 -0.54 -11.25 -8.30
C LYS A 2 -1.10 -11.00 -6.90
N ALA A 3 -1.19 -12.03 -6.06
CA ALA A 3 -1.71 -11.92 -4.69
C ALA A 3 -1.00 -10.85 -3.86
N ILE A 4 0.33 -10.80 -3.91
CA ILE A 4 1.17 -9.82 -3.20
C ILE A 4 0.84 -8.39 -3.66
N ILE A 5 0.80 -8.17 -4.98
CA ILE A 5 0.55 -6.84 -5.53
C ILE A 5 -0.88 -6.39 -5.28
N THR A 6 -1.86 -7.29 -5.42
CA THR A 6 -3.26 -6.99 -5.12
C THR A 6 -3.43 -6.63 -3.64
N LEU A 7 -2.86 -7.42 -2.73
CA LEU A 7 -2.86 -7.12 -1.30
C LEU A 7 -2.24 -5.75 -1.02
N ALA A 8 -1.04 -5.48 -1.53
CA ALA A 8 -0.35 -4.21 -1.33
C ALA A 8 -1.15 -3.01 -1.88
N MET A 9 -1.70 -3.14 -3.09
CA MET A 9 -2.45 -2.10 -3.79
C MET A 9 -3.72 -1.68 -3.04
N TYR A 10 -4.41 -2.62 -2.41
CA TYR A 10 -5.70 -2.36 -1.76
C TYR A 10 -5.62 -2.11 -0.25
N THR A 11 -4.56 -2.58 0.41
CA THR A 11 -4.42 -2.46 1.87
C THR A 11 -3.36 -1.44 2.29
N GLY A 12 -2.36 -1.17 1.45
CA GLY A 12 -1.23 -0.30 1.82
C GLY A 12 -0.36 -0.85 2.95
N LEU A 13 -0.45 -2.16 3.24
CA LEU A 13 0.38 -2.84 4.23
C LEU A 13 1.88 -2.67 3.90
N ARG A 14 2.72 -2.63 4.93
CA ARG A 14 4.18 -2.57 4.74
C ARG A 14 4.67 -3.93 4.24
N GLY A 15 5.77 -3.94 3.48
CA GLY A 15 6.35 -5.19 3.00
C GLY A 15 6.71 -6.18 4.11
N CYS A 16 7.18 -5.71 5.26
CA CYS A 16 7.43 -6.57 6.41
C CYS A 16 6.14 -7.19 6.99
N ASP A 17 5.03 -6.45 7.00
CA ASP A 17 3.73 -6.95 7.45
C ASP A 17 3.17 -7.97 6.45
N ILE A 18 3.28 -7.71 5.14
CA ILE A 18 2.90 -8.65 4.07
C ILE A 18 3.73 -9.93 4.15
N SER A 19 5.05 -9.80 4.34
CA SER A 19 5.96 -10.94 4.51
C SER A 19 5.58 -11.79 5.72
N ALA A 20 5.15 -11.16 6.81
CA ALA A 20 4.82 -11.82 8.06
C ALA A 20 3.38 -12.39 8.13
N LEU A 21 2.54 -12.17 7.11
CA LEU A 21 1.17 -12.71 7.10
C LEU A 21 1.15 -14.22 7.28
N THR A 22 0.34 -14.68 8.22
CA THR A 22 0.06 -16.10 8.46
C THR A 22 -1.30 -16.49 7.91
N LEU A 23 -1.56 -17.79 7.79
CA LEU A 23 -2.88 -18.29 7.37
C LEU A 23 -3.99 -17.79 8.31
N ASP A 24 -3.71 -17.71 9.61
CA ASP A 24 -4.65 -17.22 10.64
C ASP A 24 -4.84 -15.69 10.63
N SER A 25 -4.07 -14.96 9.82
CA SER A 25 -4.27 -13.52 9.66
C SER A 25 -5.56 -13.17 8.91
N PHE A 26 -6.22 -14.16 8.30
CA PHE A 26 -7.43 -13.97 7.50
C PHE A 26 -8.63 -14.58 8.22
N ASP A 27 -9.55 -13.71 8.64
CA ASP A 27 -10.86 -14.07 9.14
C ASP A 27 -11.85 -14.03 7.97
N TRP A 28 -11.99 -15.19 7.31
CA TRP A 28 -12.81 -15.35 6.11
C TRP A 28 -14.32 -15.26 6.38
N GLU A 29 -14.74 -15.52 7.62
CA GLU A 29 -16.15 -15.45 8.00
C GLU A 29 -16.62 -14.00 8.15
N HIS A 30 -15.76 -13.14 8.68
CA HIS A 30 -16.09 -11.73 8.94
C HIS A 30 -15.51 -10.76 7.89
N ASP A 31 -14.89 -11.27 6.83
CA ASP A 31 -14.17 -10.48 5.82
C ASP A 31 -13.14 -9.53 6.45
N LEU A 32 -12.25 -10.04 7.31
CA LEU A 32 -11.20 -9.24 7.96
C LEU A 32 -9.79 -9.81 7.75
N ILE A 33 -8.82 -8.91 7.68
CA ILE A 33 -7.39 -9.19 7.83
C ILE A 33 -6.98 -8.66 9.19
N LYS A 34 -6.48 -9.54 10.08
CA LYS A 34 -6.05 -9.21 11.43
C LYS A 34 -4.58 -9.55 11.57
N ILE A 35 -3.76 -8.55 11.92
CA ILE A 35 -2.32 -8.74 12.12
C ILE A 35 -1.84 -7.99 13.36
N THR A 36 -0.69 -8.41 13.88
CA THR A 36 0.17 -7.56 14.70
C THR A 36 1.27 -7.02 13.81
N GLN A 37 1.37 -5.71 13.68
CA GLN A 37 2.32 -5.07 12.77
C GLN A 37 3.76 -5.36 13.21
N ALA A 38 4.60 -5.81 12.28
CA ALA A 38 5.98 -6.19 12.55
C ALA A 38 6.85 -4.98 12.95
N LYS A 39 6.53 -3.79 12.45
CA LYS A 39 7.31 -2.56 12.73
C LYS A 39 6.96 -1.90 14.06
N THR A 40 5.69 -1.90 14.43
CA THR A 40 5.16 -1.12 15.57
C THR A 40 4.68 -1.98 16.73
N GLY A 41 4.51 -3.29 16.52
CA GLY A 41 3.93 -4.21 17.49
C GLY A 41 2.44 -4.00 17.76
N GLN A 42 1.78 -3.10 17.03
CA GLN A 42 0.37 -2.75 17.26
C GLN A 42 -0.56 -3.68 16.47
N PRO A 43 -1.73 -4.05 17.03
CA PRO A 43 -2.75 -4.75 16.27
C PRO A 43 -3.31 -3.85 15.16
N LEU A 44 -3.56 -4.44 14.01
CA LEU A 44 -4.20 -3.79 12.88
C LEU A 44 -5.26 -4.73 12.31
N THR A 45 -6.49 -4.21 12.17
CA THR A 45 -7.60 -4.90 11.52
C THR A 45 -8.00 -4.12 10.28
N LEU A 46 -8.05 -4.80 9.13
CA LEU A 46 -8.45 -4.23 7.85
C LEU A 46 -9.58 -5.04 7.23
N PRO A 47 -10.47 -4.42 6.44
CA PRO A 47 -11.46 -5.17 5.67
C PRO A 47 -10.78 -6.02 4.59
N LEU A 48 -11.17 -7.29 4.50
CA LEU A 48 -10.78 -8.20 3.43
C LEU A 48 -11.70 -7.99 2.23
N ARG A 49 -11.32 -7.08 1.33
CA ARG A 49 -12.05 -6.89 0.08
C ARG A 49 -12.02 -8.19 -0.74
N ALA A 50 -13.14 -8.56 -1.35
CA ALA A 50 -13.24 -9.77 -2.19
C ALA A 50 -12.13 -9.88 -3.25
N VAL A 51 -11.72 -8.77 -3.88
CA VAL A 51 -10.60 -8.77 -4.84
C VAL A 51 -9.27 -9.23 -4.22
N VAL A 52 -9.02 -8.87 -2.96
CA VAL A 52 -7.84 -9.27 -2.19
C VAL A 52 -7.99 -10.72 -1.73
N GLY A 53 -9.14 -11.06 -1.13
CA GLY A 53 -9.45 -12.41 -0.67
C GLY A 53 -9.31 -13.44 -1.79
N ASN A 54 -9.93 -13.20 -2.95
CA ASN A 54 -9.84 -14.08 -4.10
C ASN A 54 -8.41 -14.24 -4.62
N ALA A 55 -7.63 -13.16 -4.68
CA ALA A 55 -6.24 -13.23 -5.14
C ALA A 55 -5.35 -14.04 -4.17
N VAL A 56 -5.55 -13.88 -2.85
CA VAL A 56 -4.86 -14.67 -1.83
C VAL A 56 -5.31 -16.13 -1.89
N PHE A 57 -6.61 -16.39 -1.99
CA PHE A 57 -7.18 -17.73 -2.06
C PHE A 57 -6.67 -18.50 -3.28
N ASP A 58 -6.64 -17.86 -4.46
CA ASP A 58 -6.06 -18.43 -5.68
C ASP A 58 -4.61 -18.85 -5.46
N TYR A 59 -3.80 -17.99 -4.83
CA TYR A 59 -2.41 -18.30 -4.51
C TYR A 59 -2.30 -19.48 -3.53
N LEU A 60 -3.09 -19.48 -2.46
CA LEU A 60 -3.09 -20.55 -1.45
C LEU A 60 -3.44 -21.91 -2.06
N LEU A 61 -4.38 -21.95 -3.00
CA LEU A 61 -4.87 -23.20 -3.60
C LEU A 61 -3.98 -23.71 -4.75
N LYS A 62 -3.44 -22.79 -5.57
CA LYS A 62 -2.81 -23.14 -6.86
C LYS A 62 -1.29 -22.99 -6.87
N GLU A 63 -0.73 -22.11 -6.05
CA GLU A 63 0.68 -21.69 -6.17
C GLU A 63 1.50 -21.96 -4.90
N ARG A 64 0.89 -21.85 -3.70
CA ARG A 64 1.61 -22.03 -2.44
C ARG A 64 2.04 -23.49 -2.29
N PRO A 65 3.34 -23.79 -2.08
CA PRO A 65 3.77 -25.15 -1.86
C PRO A 65 3.18 -25.73 -0.56
N ARG A 66 2.90 -27.04 -0.57
CA ARG A 66 2.49 -27.75 0.65
C ARG A 66 3.65 -27.73 1.64
N SER A 67 3.48 -27.03 2.75
CA SER A 67 4.52 -26.79 3.74
C SER A 67 3.87 -26.58 5.12
N PRO A 68 4.51 -27.04 6.22
CA PRO A 68 4.07 -26.77 7.59
C PRO A 68 4.30 -25.32 8.02
N GLU A 69 5.05 -24.52 7.24
CA GLU A 69 5.25 -23.10 7.53
C GLU A 69 3.90 -22.38 7.67
N PRO A 70 3.72 -21.51 8.69
CA PRO A 70 2.44 -20.83 8.92
C PRO A 70 2.22 -19.62 7.98
N TYR A 71 3.26 -19.18 7.29
CA TYR A 71 3.22 -17.96 6.48
C TYR A 71 2.46 -18.17 5.18
N VAL A 72 1.74 -17.14 4.74
CA VAL A 72 1.02 -17.13 3.47
C VAL A 72 2.03 -17.25 2.33
N PHE A 73 2.94 -16.28 2.20
CA PHE A 73 3.88 -16.23 1.08
C PHE A 73 5.20 -16.96 1.41
N LEU A 74 5.51 -17.98 0.61
CA LEU A 74 6.70 -18.81 0.78
C LEU A 74 7.66 -18.72 -0.42
N THR A 75 8.91 -19.08 -0.20
CA THR A 75 9.87 -19.39 -1.27
C THR A 75 9.39 -20.60 -2.08
N VAL A 76 9.76 -20.63 -3.36
CA VAL A 76 9.36 -21.71 -4.28
C VAL A 76 10.28 -22.94 -4.21
N GLN A 77 11.49 -22.80 -3.67
CA GLN A 77 12.46 -23.88 -3.53
C GLN A 77 12.62 -24.31 -2.08
N VAL A 78 12.95 -25.59 -1.91
CA VAL A 78 13.24 -26.18 -0.60
C VAL A 78 14.59 -25.68 -0.04
N PRO A 79 14.72 -25.55 1.29
CA PRO A 79 13.62 -25.62 2.26
C PRO A 79 12.70 -24.40 2.12
N TYR A 80 11.39 -24.65 2.17
CA TYR A 80 10.39 -23.60 2.08
C TYR A 80 10.51 -22.66 3.28
N ARG A 81 10.61 -21.37 3.02
CA ARG A 81 10.72 -20.34 4.05
C ARG A 81 9.77 -19.20 3.74
N ARG A 82 9.47 -18.38 4.75
CA ARG A 82 8.82 -17.09 4.58
C ARG A 82 9.52 -16.27 3.49
N LEU A 83 8.73 -15.73 2.56
CA LEU A 83 9.24 -14.83 1.53
C LEU A 83 9.70 -13.51 2.17
N HIS A 84 10.96 -13.11 1.98
CA HIS A 84 11.53 -11.92 2.63
C HIS A 84 11.07 -10.62 1.95
N THR A 85 11.10 -9.50 2.69
CA THR A 85 10.69 -8.18 2.19
C THR A 85 11.43 -7.78 0.91
N SER A 86 12.72 -8.09 0.79
CA SER A 86 13.50 -7.82 -0.43
C SER A 86 12.99 -8.56 -1.66
N ASN A 87 12.45 -9.78 -1.50
CA ASN A 87 11.81 -10.49 -2.59
C ASN A 87 10.51 -9.80 -3.03
N LEU A 88 9.74 -9.24 -2.09
CA LEU A 88 8.54 -8.48 -2.41
C LEU A 88 8.85 -7.20 -3.19
N ASP A 89 9.93 -6.49 -2.82
CA ASP A 89 10.38 -5.30 -3.57
C ASP A 89 10.87 -5.65 -4.97
N ALA A 90 11.52 -6.80 -5.15
CA ALA A 90 11.89 -7.31 -6.47
C ALA A 90 10.66 -7.64 -7.32
N ILE A 91 9.65 -8.29 -6.73
CA ILE A 91 8.35 -8.55 -7.38
C ILE A 91 7.68 -7.24 -7.80
N CYS A 92 7.66 -6.24 -6.92
CA CYS A 92 7.11 -4.92 -7.21
C CYS A 92 7.83 -4.27 -8.40
N SER A 93 9.17 -4.25 -8.38
CA SER A 93 9.99 -3.67 -9.46
C SER A 93 9.72 -4.37 -10.80
N LYS A 94 9.63 -5.70 -10.81
CA LYS A 94 9.30 -6.50 -12.00
C LYS A 94 7.91 -6.17 -12.54
N VAL A 95 6.91 -6.04 -11.68
CA VAL A 95 5.53 -5.72 -12.09
C VAL A 95 5.43 -4.29 -12.62
N MET A 96 6.09 -3.32 -11.98
CA MET A 96 6.18 -1.94 -12.47
C MET A 96 6.85 -1.88 -13.84
N CYS A 97 7.94 -2.64 -14.04
CA CYS A 97 8.60 -2.82 -15.33
C CYS A 97 7.66 -3.35 -16.41
N LYS A 98 6.95 -4.45 -16.14
CA LYS A 98 5.99 -5.01 -17.09
C LYS A 98 4.82 -4.08 -17.40
N ALA A 99 4.44 -3.22 -16.46
CA ALA A 99 3.39 -2.23 -16.66
C ALA A 99 3.88 -0.95 -17.39
N GLY A 100 5.18 -0.82 -17.66
CA GLY A 100 5.76 0.40 -18.24
C GLY A 100 5.73 1.60 -17.29
N ILE A 101 5.63 1.36 -15.98
CA ILE A 101 5.48 2.40 -14.95
C ILE A 101 6.79 2.57 -14.20
N ARG A 102 7.25 3.82 -14.03
CA ARG A 102 8.42 4.17 -13.22
C ARG A 102 9.67 3.37 -13.59
N GLN A 103 10.22 3.61 -14.78
CA GLN A 103 11.36 2.88 -15.34
C GLN A 103 12.73 3.54 -15.12
N GLY A 104 12.79 4.82 -14.76
CA GLY A 104 14.03 5.55 -14.52
C GLY A 104 14.85 5.00 -13.35
N GLU A 105 16.15 5.26 -13.38
CA GLU A 105 17.10 4.84 -12.33
C GLU A 105 16.81 5.50 -10.97
N ASN A 106 16.36 6.76 -11.00
CA ASN A 106 16.06 7.54 -9.79
C ASN A 106 14.58 7.44 -9.36
N GLU A 107 13.76 6.63 -10.04
CA GLU A 107 12.38 6.45 -9.66
C GLU A 107 12.26 5.39 -8.57
N ARG A 108 11.51 5.69 -7.50
CA ARG A 108 11.19 4.70 -6.46
C ARG A 108 10.31 3.62 -7.09
N LYS A 109 10.60 2.33 -6.82
CA LYS A 109 9.86 1.15 -7.35
C LYS A 109 9.50 0.13 -6.26
N SER A 110 9.47 0.55 -5.00
CA SER A 110 9.23 -0.33 -3.85
C SER A 110 7.76 -0.41 -3.47
N LEU A 111 7.43 -1.35 -2.56
CA LEU A 111 6.09 -1.51 -1.99
C LEU A 111 5.54 -0.23 -1.33
N HIS A 112 6.42 0.69 -0.91
CA HIS A 112 6.02 1.99 -0.36
C HIS A 112 5.16 2.81 -1.31
N LEU A 113 5.27 2.60 -2.63
CA LEU A 113 4.42 3.26 -3.61
C LEU A 113 2.94 2.87 -3.45
N PHE A 114 2.64 1.60 -3.22
CA PHE A 114 1.26 1.15 -3.04
C PHE A 114 0.66 1.72 -1.77
N ARG A 115 1.45 1.76 -0.69
CA ARG A 115 1.06 2.43 0.54
C ARG A 115 0.77 3.91 0.33
N HIS A 116 1.63 4.61 -0.42
CA HIS A 116 1.38 6.00 -0.78
C HIS A 116 0.11 6.15 -1.61
N ASN A 117 -0.11 5.26 -2.58
CA ASN A 117 -1.32 5.28 -3.39
C ASN A 117 -2.59 5.15 -2.53
N VAL A 118 -2.63 4.20 -1.59
CA VAL A 118 -3.78 4.04 -0.67
C VAL A 118 -3.97 5.28 0.20
N ALA A 119 -2.90 5.82 0.78
CA ALA A 119 -2.97 7.02 1.62
C ALA A 119 -3.53 8.22 0.84
N THR A 120 -2.99 8.48 -0.35
CA THR A 120 -3.43 9.55 -1.25
C THR A 120 -4.86 9.35 -1.72
N ALA A 121 -5.25 8.13 -2.09
CA ALA A 121 -6.61 7.84 -2.55
C ALA A 121 -7.65 8.07 -1.44
N LEU A 122 -7.35 7.68 -0.20
CA LEU A 122 -8.23 7.94 0.95
C LEU A 122 -8.32 9.43 1.24
N LEU A 123 -7.19 10.16 1.22
CA LEU A 123 -7.18 11.61 1.40
C LEU A 123 -8.01 12.33 0.33
N GLN A 124 -7.79 12.02 -0.94
CA GLN A 124 -8.54 12.59 -2.06
C GLN A 124 -10.03 12.23 -2.02
N GLY A 125 -10.38 11.08 -1.43
CA GLY A 125 -11.74 10.68 -1.15
C GLY A 125 -12.38 11.39 0.05
N GLY A 126 -11.68 12.31 0.72
CA GLY A 126 -12.18 13.06 1.88
C GLY A 126 -12.24 12.23 3.17
N VAL A 127 -11.54 11.10 3.24
CA VAL A 127 -11.49 10.29 4.46
C VAL A 127 -10.73 11.06 5.54
N GLN A 128 -11.29 11.08 6.75
CA GLN A 128 -10.68 11.82 7.86
C GLN A 128 -9.31 11.23 8.23
N GLN A 129 -8.36 12.12 8.52
CA GLN A 129 -6.97 11.77 8.83
C GLN A 129 -6.82 10.68 9.91
N PRO A 130 -7.60 10.66 11.02
CA PRO A 130 -7.50 9.60 12.03
C PRO A 130 -7.83 8.21 11.46
N VAL A 131 -8.80 8.13 10.55
CA VAL A 131 -9.20 6.86 9.90
C VAL A 131 -8.11 6.38 8.95
N ILE A 132 -7.49 7.30 8.20
CA ILE A 132 -6.35 6.96 7.31
C ILE A 132 -5.15 6.50 8.14
N SER A 133 -4.85 7.21 9.23
CA SER A 133 -3.78 6.87 10.16
C SER A 133 -3.98 5.47 10.75
N ALA A 134 -5.20 5.15 11.22
CA ALA A 134 -5.57 3.84 11.72
C ALA A 134 -5.45 2.75 10.64
N THR A 135 -5.99 3.00 9.43
CA THR A 135 -5.92 2.07 8.29
C THR A 135 -4.48 1.74 7.91
N LEU A 136 -3.60 2.74 7.93
CA LEU A 136 -2.19 2.57 7.63
C LEU A 136 -1.41 2.00 8.84
N GLY A 137 -1.97 2.03 10.04
CA GLY A 137 -1.29 1.71 11.30
C GLY A 137 -0.08 2.62 11.52
N HIS A 138 -0.32 3.93 11.52
CA HIS A 138 0.63 4.92 12.02
C HIS A 138 0.47 5.11 13.52
N ALA A 139 1.59 5.19 14.24
CA ALA A 139 1.60 5.47 15.68
C ALA A 139 1.44 6.98 15.97
N SER A 140 1.86 7.85 15.04
CA SER A 140 1.65 9.30 15.11
C SER A 140 0.90 9.80 13.88
N PRO A 141 -0.11 10.68 14.05
CA PRO A 141 -0.78 11.39 12.96
C PRO A 141 0.18 12.16 12.03
N ASP A 142 1.30 12.67 12.54
CA ASP A 142 2.29 13.47 11.78
C ASP A 142 2.90 12.67 10.61
N SER A 143 2.84 11.34 10.68
CA SER A 143 3.27 10.48 9.56
C SER A 143 2.41 10.66 8.31
N LEU A 144 1.23 11.26 8.45
CA LEU A 144 0.32 11.57 7.36
C LEU A 144 0.73 12.83 6.58
N ASP A 145 1.56 13.71 7.15
CA ASP A 145 1.97 14.98 6.54
C ASP A 145 2.62 14.79 5.17
N ARG A 146 3.31 13.66 4.99
CA ARG A 146 3.93 13.26 3.72
C ARG A 146 2.93 13.05 2.58
N TYR A 147 1.64 12.93 2.88
CA TYR A 147 0.58 12.73 1.90
C TYR A 147 -0.33 13.95 1.72
N LEU A 148 -0.25 14.95 2.59
CA LEU A 148 -1.10 16.15 2.53
C LEU A 148 -0.92 16.93 1.23
N SER A 149 0.31 16.96 0.69
CA SER A 149 0.60 17.57 -0.61
C SER A 149 -0.17 16.94 -1.78
N ALA A 150 -0.74 15.74 -1.60
CA ALA A 150 -1.51 15.06 -2.63
C ALA A 150 -3.00 15.47 -2.66
N GLU A 151 -3.49 16.24 -1.68
CA GLU A 151 -4.86 16.73 -1.60
C GLU A 151 -5.02 18.07 -2.34
N PHE A 152 -4.79 18.04 -3.65
CA PHE A 152 -4.77 19.23 -4.50
C PHE A 152 -6.01 20.13 -4.36
N LYS A 153 -7.20 19.54 -4.18
CA LYS A 153 -8.45 20.28 -4.07
C LYS A 153 -8.49 21.20 -2.84
N ARG A 154 -8.08 20.69 -1.67
CA ARG A 154 -8.01 21.50 -0.44
C ARG A 154 -6.80 22.41 -0.40
N LEU A 155 -5.68 22.01 -1.00
CA LEU A 155 -4.54 22.92 -1.17
C LEU A 155 -4.91 24.15 -2.00
N LYS A 156 -5.79 24.00 -2.99
CA LYS A 156 -6.32 25.12 -3.77
C LYS A 156 -7.15 26.10 -2.93
N GLU A 157 -7.85 25.62 -1.90
CA GLU A 157 -8.59 26.48 -0.97
C GLU A 157 -7.64 27.32 -0.09
N CYS A 158 -6.42 26.83 0.13
CA CYS A 158 -5.38 27.55 0.87
C CYS A 158 -4.46 28.39 -0.03
N SER A 159 -4.73 28.48 -1.35
CA SER A 159 -3.88 29.28 -2.24
C SER A 159 -4.01 30.76 -1.91
N LEU A 160 -2.87 31.47 -1.86
CA LEU A 160 -2.88 32.92 -1.74
C LEU A 160 -3.58 33.56 -2.94
N SER A 161 -4.35 34.62 -2.69
CA SER A 161 -4.94 35.42 -3.77
C SER A 161 -3.84 35.98 -4.66
N ILE A 162 -4.00 35.83 -5.97
CA ILE A 162 -3.10 36.44 -6.97
C ILE A 162 -3.31 37.96 -7.09
N GLU A 163 -4.36 38.50 -6.46
CA GLU A 163 -4.64 39.95 -6.46
C GLU A 163 -3.48 40.78 -5.88
N TYR A 164 -2.73 40.20 -4.94
CA TYR A 164 -1.53 40.83 -4.36
C TYR A 164 -0.28 40.74 -5.26
N PHE A 165 -0.37 40.01 -6.37
CA PHE A 165 0.71 39.80 -7.34
C PHE A 165 0.26 40.22 -8.74
N PRO A 166 0.16 41.53 -9.03
CA PRO A 166 -0.34 42.03 -10.30
C PRO A 166 0.50 41.49 -11.45
N VAL A 167 -0.10 40.63 -12.27
CA VAL A 167 0.52 40.09 -13.47
C VAL A 167 0.41 41.15 -14.58
N GLY A 168 1.53 41.50 -15.21
CA GLY A 168 1.54 42.44 -16.34
C GLY A 168 0.64 41.95 -17.48
N LYS A 169 -0.03 42.88 -18.17
CA LYS A 169 -1.06 42.67 -19.20
C LYS A 169 -0.67 41.85 -20.45
N GLY A 170 0.42 41.10 -20.46
CA GLY A 170 0.88 40.33 -21.63
C GLY A 170 1.35 38.90 -21.32
N VAL A 171 1.00 38.33 -20.16
CA VAL A 171 1.46 37.00 -19.74
C VAL A 171 0.42 35.90 -19.94
N PHE A 172 -0.87 36.26 -20.07
CA PHE A 172 -1.95 35.32 -20.36
C PHE A 172 -2.79 35.86 -21.52
N ASP A 173 -2.47 35.45 -22.74
CA ASP A 173 -3.41 35.56 -23.86
C ASP A 173 -4.43 34.42 -23.70
N VAL A 174 -5.63 34.77 -23.22
CA VAL A 174 -6.78 33.86 -23.18
C VAL A 174 -7.51 33.88 -24.51
#